data_AF-A0A3D1TX60-F1
#
_entry.id   AF-A0A3D1TX60-F1
#
_cell.length_a   1.000
_cell.length_b   1.000
_cell.length_c   1.000
_cell.angle_alpha   90.00
_cell.angle_beta   90.00
_cell.angle_gamma   90.00
#
_symmetry.space_group_name_H-M   'P 1'
#
loop_
_entity.id
_entity.type
_entity.pdbx_description
1 polymer ?
#
loop_
_entity_poly.entity_id
_entity_poly.type
_entity_poly.pdbx_seq_one_letter_code
_entity_poly.pdbx_strand_id
1 'polypeptide(L)'
;MIEERLTDELNRLFPRTTAQPDWLDVRQRAGHGGRRKTRWVGVAAAVGALAVGVLGLWPSRSSFTDQALAAIGRGRWIEVEVSTAAPTLVIDIATRRSRAVPSKTAVAYDSEEQLGYSWTPGRRDVVAGTGPEPALAGFISGYRAALAQGSSYIVGHVTVRQHVATLLRFRQGAQMYQEVAVDDRTHRPLWFRMVTTTGPGRRFNVLRIATTAFKPKIPRPLPASAYISGKETTLKSVHRSAIAAGVGGTAVWLGDEFHGLTLRAAEIDRVTKVRLRGFVPLAHGRGAELRYGGAGGWLDISEETRPYAYEFFAYPGRPVTGFDAVTPIPEVGQFLLSCSTCGGGSAPQFHPIWEAQMRAHGLFVRIRSWSRTRVIAAAEHLRLLLSSTP
;
A
#
# COMPACT_ATOMS: atom_id res chain seq x y z
N MET A 1 6.00 8.23 26.67
CA MET A 1 5.77 7.00 27.46
C MET A 1 6.08 5.71 26.70
N ILE A 2 5.57 5.47 25.47
CA ILE A 2 5.91 4.25 24.70
C ILE A 2 7.32 4.31 24.09
N GLU A 3 7.72 5.45 23.50
CA GLU A 3 9.06 5.63 22.90
C GLU A 3 10.19 5.53 23.93
N GLU A 4 9.99 6.10 25.11
CA GLU A 4 10.95 6.10 26.21
C GLU A 4 11.20 4.66 26.72
N ARG A 5 10.12 3.89 26.89
CA ARG A 5 10.19 2.48 27.29
C ARG A 5 10.74 1.56 26.18
N LEU A 6 10.52 1.91 24.92
CA LEU A 6 11.11 1.23 23.76
C LEU A 6 12.63 1.47 23.71
N THR A 7 13.04 2.70 23.96
CA THR A 7 14.45 3.12 23.98
C THR A 7 15.20 2.45 25.12
N ASP A 8 14.64 2.43 26.33
CA ASP A 8 15.24 1.77 27.50
C ASP A 8 15.42 0.26 27.28
N GLU A 9 14.43 -0.42 26.71
CA GLU A 9 14.52 -1.86 26.48
C GLU A 9 15.46 -2.21 25.33
N LEU A 10 15.54 -1.37 24.30
CA LEU A 10 16.56 -1.47 23.26
C LEU A 10 17.97 -1.24 23.83
N ASN A 11 18.15 -0.27 24.73
CA ASN A 11 19.43 0.00 25.37
C ASN A 11 19.83 -1.10 26.36
N ARG A 12 18.88 -1.72 27.06
CA ARG A 12 19.12 -2.87 27.95
C ARG A 12 19.56 -4.10 27.18
N LEU A 13 18.92 -4.36 26.04
CA LEU A 13 19.24 -5.51 25.18
C LEU A 13 20.49 -5.27 24.33
N PHE A 14 20.82 -4.00 24.02
CA PHE A 14 21.90 -3.60 23.12
C PHE A 14 22.57 -2.30 23.62
N PRO A 15 23.41 -2.34 24.67
CA PRO A 15 24.02 -1.14 25.23
C PRO A 15 24.95 -0.46 24.21
N ARG A 16 24.55 0.71 23.72
CA ARG A 16 25.36 1.56 22.84
C ARG A 16 26.23 2.50 23.66
N THR A 17 27.54 2.51 23.40
CA THR A 17 28.46 3.56 23.85
C THR A 17 28.36 4.75 22.89
N THR A 18 27.69 5.83 23.28
CA THR A 18 27.82 7.14 22.61
C THR A 18 27.45 8.29 23.54
N ALA A 19 28.29 9.33 23.58
CA ALA A 19 27.92 10.65 24.09
C ALA A 19 26.82 11.26 23.20
N GLN A 20 25.77 11.81 23.83
CA GLN A 20 24.61 12.42 23.15
C GLN A 20 24.58 13.96 23.37
N PRO A 21 24.03 14.75 22.43
CA PRO A 21 23.89 16.20 22.55
C PRO A 21 22.69 16.63 23.42
N ASP A 22 22.76 17.86 23.92
CA ASP A 22 21.84 18.45 24.90
C ASP A 22 20.49 18.92 24.29
N TRP A 23 19.43 18.23 24.68
CA TRP A 23 18.04 18.45 24.23
C TRP A 23 17.34 19.64 24.92
N LEU A 24 17.95 20.26 25.94
CA LEU A 24 17.40 21.45 26.58
C LEU A 24 17.40 22.66 25.63
N ASP A 25 18.43 22.79 24.80
CA ASP A 25 18.57 23.90 23.85
C ASP A 25 17.53 23.84 22.72
N VAL A 26 17.12 22.62 22.33
CA VAL A 26 16.07 22.41 21.31
C VAL A 26 14.68 22.80 21.84
N ARG A 27 14.41 22.60 23.14
CA ARG A 27 13.11 22.92 23.74
C ARG A 27 12.86 24.43 23.91
N GLN A 28 13.91 25.21 24.16
CA GLN A 28 13.74 26.65 24.38
C GLN A 28 13.34 27.41 23.10
N ARG A 29 13.67 26.90 21.91
CA ARG A 29 13.38 27.56 20.63
C ARG A 29 11.94 27.35 20.13
N ALA A 30 11.18 26.41 20.68
CA ALA A 30 9.84 26.07 20.20
C ALA A 30 8.69 26.78 20.96
N GLY A 31 8.99 27.63 21.94
CA GLY A 31 8.01 28.07 22.94
C GLY A 31 7.32 29.43 22.75
N HIS A 32 7.58 30.22 21.70
CA HIS A 32 7.05 31.60 21.61
C HIS A 32 6.33 31.88 20.29
N GLY A 33 4.99 31.97 20.34
CA GLY A 33 4.15 32.28 19.17
C GLY A 33 2.66 32.56 19.47
N GLY A 34 2.39 33.67 20.19
CA GLY A 34 1.25 34.59 19.99
C GLY A 34 -0.21 34.11 19.87
N ARG A 35 -1.00 34.37 20.94
CA ARG A 35 -2.48 34.47 20.94
C ARG A 35 -2.98 35.67 20.11
N ARG A 36 -3.99 35.48 19.26
CA ARG A 36 -4.91 36.56 18.84
C ARG A 36 -6.38 36.10 18.98
N LYS A 37 -7.14 36.83 19.79
CA LYS A 37 -8.60 36.72 19.94
C LYS A 37 -9.26 37.71 18.97
N THR A 38 -10.35 37.31 18.33
CA THR A 38 -11.35 38.25 17.81
C THR A 38 -12.75 37.63 17.87
N ARG A 39 -13.68 38.37 18.47
CA ARG A 39 -15.12 38.12 18.62
C ARG A 39 -15.88 38.82 17.49
N TRP A 40 -16.97 38.22 16.98
CA TRP A 40 -18.15 38.85 16.33
C TRP A 40 -19.29 37.81 16.43
N VAL A 41 -20.38 37.98 17.21
CA VAL A 41 -21.69 38.66 16.92
C VAL A 41 -22.19 38.31 15.51
N GLY A 42 -23.34 37.68 15.21
CA GLY A 42 -24.60 37.44 15.92
C GLY A 42 -25.74 38.18 15.22
N VAL A 43 -26.47 37.55 14.28
CA VAL A 43 -27.80 38.01 13.79
C VAL A 43 -28.64 36.82 13.34
N ALA A 44 -29.86 36.73 13.86
CA ALA A 44 -30.96 35.87 13.43
C ALA A 44 -31.95 36.68 12.58
N ALA A 45 -32.57 36.06 11.59
CA ALA A 45 -33.81 36.54 10.98
C ALA A 45 -34.62 35.36 10.41
N ALA A 46 -35.89 35.30 10.80
CA ALA A 46 -36.90 34.34 10.37
C ALA A 46 -38.01 35.10 9.64
N VAL A 47 -38.39 34.64 8.43
CA VAL A 47 -39.64 34.87 7.67
C VAL A 47 -39.61 33.78 6.57
N GLY A 48 -40.61 32.98 6.19
CA GLY A 48 -42.06 33.02 6.27
C GLY A 48 -42.65 32.70 4.88
N ALA A 49 -43.72 31.90 4.83
CA ALA A 49 -44.69 31.70 3.73
C ALA A 49 -44.46 30.63 2.62
N LEU A 50 -45.28 29.58 2.71
CA LEU A 50 -46.25 29.06 1.72
C LEU A 50 -46.04 29.36 0.22
N ALA A 51 -45.89 28.29 -0.58
CA ALA A 51 -46.39 28.23 -1.95
C ALA A 51 -46.99 26.85 -2.25
N VAL A 52 -48.28 26.87 -2.57
CA VAL A 52 -49.12 25.76 -3.03
C VAL A 52 -48.94 25.58 -4.55
N GLY A 53 -48.84 24.32 -4.99
CA GLY A 53 -49.46 23.84 -6.23
C GLY A 53 -48.86 24.25 -7.58
N VAL A 54 -47.88 23.48 -8.05
CA VAL A 54 -47.72 23.16 -9.48
C VAL A 54 -47.52 21.66 -9.59
N LEU A 55 -48.60 20.91 -9.79
CA LEU A 55 -48.56 19.52 -10.25
C LEU A 55 -48.22 19.52 -11.75
N GLY A 56 -46.98 19.88 -12.05
CA GLY A 56 -46.38 19.64 -13.35
C GLY A 56 -46.06 18.16 -13.46
N LEU A 57 -46.82 17.45 -14.30
CA LEU A 57 -46.46 16.16 -14.88
C LEU A 57 -45.18 16.33 -15.70
N TRP A 58 -44.04 16.46 -15.03
CA TRP A 58 -42.73 16.38 -15.65
C TRP A 58 -42.24 14.96 -15.49
N PRO A 59 -41.99 14.23 -16.60
CA PRO A 59 -41.13 13.07 -16.53
C PRO A 59 -39.71 13.60 -16.29
N SER A 60 -39.43 14.05 -15.07
CA SER A 60 -38.07 14.28 -14.62
C SER A 60 -37.43 12.91 -14.56
N ARG A 61 -36.92 12.46 -15.71
CA ARG A 61 -36.03 11.32 -15.78
C ARG A 61 -34.99 11.58 -14.69
N SER A 62 -34.95 10.70 -13.69
CA SER A 62 -33.97 10.78 -12.60
C SER A 62 -32.62 11.09 -13.21
N SER A 63 -31.92 12.11 -12.70
CA SER A 63 -30.64 12.49 -13.28
C SER A 63 -29.68 11.29 -13.24
N PHE A 64 -28.65 11.28 -14.10
CA PHE A 64 -27.66 10.19 -14.09
C PHE A 64 -27.04 9.99 -12.69
N THR A 65 -26.81 11.09 -11.96
CA THR A 65 -26.32 11.09 -10.58
C THR A 65 -27.32 10.49 -9.60
N ASP A 66 -28.63 10.72 -9.77
CA ASP A 66 -29.66 10.08 -8.94
C ASP A 66 -29.70 8.57 -9.18
N GLN A 67 -29.57 8.15 -10.44
CA GLN A 67 -29.55 6.73 -10.81
C GLN A 67 -28.28 6.04 -10.28
N ALA A 68 -27.12 6.69 -10.35
CA ALA A 68 -25.88 6.20 -9.76
C ALA A 68 -25.96 6.10 -8.22
N LEU A 69 -26.56 7.10 -7.56
CA LEU A 69 -26.78 7.06 -6.12
C LEU A 69 -27.72 5.91 -5.72
N ALA A 70 -28.80 5.73 -6.49
CA ALA A 70 -29.74 4.64 -6.28
C ALA A 70 -29.08 3.26 -6.48
N ALA A 71 -28.18 3.12 -7.46
CA ALA A 71 -27.49 1.87 -7.75
C ALA A 71 -26.53 1.40 -6.64
N ILE A 72 -25.96 2.33 -5.87
CA ILE A 72 -25.13 2.03 -4.68
C ILE A 72 -26.01 1.70 -3.47
N GLY A 73 -27.13 2.40 -3.34
CA GLY A 73 -28.06 2.30 -2.23
C GLY A 73 -27.69 3.21 -1.05
N ARG A 74 -28.58 3.22 -0.04
CA ARG A 74 -28.55 4.17 1.09
C ARG A 74 -28.21 3.52 2.45
N GLY A 75 -27.77 2.27 2.47
CA GLY A 75 -27.44 1.58 3.71
C GLY A 75 -26.29 2.24 4.48
N ARG A 76 -26.31 2.13 5.82
CA ARG A 76 -25.25 2.62 6.71
C ARG A 76 -23.89 2.04 6.37
N TRP A 77 -23.83 0.75 6.09
CA TRP A 77 -22.61 0.05 5.74
C TRP A 77 -22.42 0.01 4.24
N ILE A 78 -21.22 0.32 3.78
CA ILE A 78 -20.83 0.23 2.38
C ILE A 78 -19.79 -0.89 2.26
N GLU A 79 -20.09 -1.90 1.46
CA GLU A 79 -19.16 -2.97 1.13
C GLU A 79 -18.65 -2.78 -0.30
N VAL A 80 -17.32 -2.75 -0.46
CA VAL A 80 -16.67 -2.62 -1.77
C VAL A 80 -15.62 -3.70 -1.92
N GLU A 81 -15.68 -4.47 -2.99
CA GLU A 81 -14.57 -5.32 -3.45
C GLU A 81 -13.94 -4.68 -4.66
N VAL A 82 -12.63 -4.42 -4.60
CA VAL A 82 -11.84 -3.84 -5.69
C VAL A 82 -10.69 -4.75 -6.08
N SER A 83 -10.23 -4.61 -7.31
CA SER A 83 -8.90 -5.08 -7.70
C SER A 83 -8.03 -3.95 -8.24
N THR A 84 -6.73 -4.02 -7.99
CA THR A 84 -5.78 -3.07 -8.58
C THR A 84 -5.60 -3.35 -10.07
N ALA A 85 -5.51 -2.29 -10.87
CA ALA A 85 -5.27 -2.43 -12.31
C ALA A 85 -3.82 -2.78 -12.65
N ALA A 86 -2.86 -2.40 -11.81
CA ALA A 86 -1.45 -2.80 -11.95
C ALA A 86 -1.28 -4.20 -11.35
N PRO A 87 -1.10 -5.25 -12.17
CA PRO A 87 -0.99 -6.59 -11.64
C PRO A 87 0.40 -6.79 -11.03
N THR A 88 0.44 -7.45 -9.88
CA THR A 88 1.62 -8.25 -9.54
C THR A 88 1.73 -9.35 -10.59
N LEU A 89 2.90 -9.56 -11.15
CA LEU A 89 3.14 -10.63 -12.11
C LEU A 89 3.81 -11.79 -11.40
N VAL A 90 3.32 -13.00 -11.58
CA VAL A 90 4.11 -14.22 -11.36
C VAL A 90 4.85 -14.50 -12.65
N ILE A 91 6.16 -14.59 -12.60
CA ILE A 91 7.01 -14.93 -13.76
C ILE A 91 7.65 -16.28 -13.48
N ASP A 92 7.35 -17.24 -14.36
CA ASP A 92 8.07 -18.51 -14.41
C ASP A 92 9.42 -18.28 -15.08
N ILE A 93 10.51 -18.59 -14.37
CA ILE A 93 11.85 -18.23 -14.83
C ILE A 93 12.29 -19.14 -15.98
N ALA A 94 11.87 -20.41 -16.01
CA ALA A 94 12.28 -21.35 -17.05
C ALA A 94 11.67 -20.97 -18.40
N THR A 95 10.38 -20.67 -18.39
CA THR A 95 9.58 -20.44 -19.59
C THR A 95 9.49 -18.96 -19.95
N ARG A 96 9.92 -18.07 -19.05
CA ARG A 96 9.72 -16.61 -19.12
C ARG A 96 8.25 -16.20 -19.28
N ARG A 97 7.32 -17.11 -19.00
CA ARG A 97 5.88 -16.82 -19.06
C ARG A 97 5.50 -16.01 -17.83
N SER A 98 4.74 -14.95 -18.05
CA SER A 98 4.20 -14.12 -16.99
C SER A 98 2.70 -14.33 -16.88
N ARG A 99 2.19 -14.32 -15.65
CA ARG A 99 0.76 -14.34 -15.34
C ARG A 99 0.44 -13.22 -14.36
N ALA A 100 -0.53 -12.40 -14.70
CA ALA A 100 -1.07 -11.40 -13.78
C ALA A 100 -1.78 -12.07 -12.60
N VAL A 101 -1.42 -11.66 -11.39
CA VAL A 101 -2.13 -11.99 -10.15
C VAL A 101 -2.84 -10.71 -9.70
N PRO A 102 -4.17 -10.62 -9.91
CA PRO A 102 -4.92 -9.46 -9.44
C PRO A 102 -4.93 -9.46 -7.91
N SER A 103 -4.49 -8.36 -7.30
CA SER A 103 -4.72 -8.13 -5.88
C SER A 103 -6.17 -7.73 -5.70
N LYS A 104 -6.89 -8.44 -4.81
CA LYS A 104 -8.26 -8.13 -4.44
C LYS A 104 -8.32 -7.62 -3.02
N THR A 105 -9.01 -6.52 -2.82
CA THR A 105 -9.24 -5.92 -1.51
C THR A 105 -10.73 -5.72 -1.34
N ALA A 106 -11.28 -6.27 -0.27
CA ALA A 106 -12.63 -5.98 0.17
C ALA A 106 -12.57 -5.02 1.37
N VAL A 107 -13.52 -4.09 1.39
CA VAL A 107 -13.68 -3.10 2.45
C VAL A 107 -15.14 -3.06 2.89
N ALA A 108 -15.33 -2.94 4.19
CA ALA A 108 -16.60 -2.58 4.81
C ALA A 108 -16.39 -1.25 5.53
N TYR A 109 -17.24 -0.27 5.26
CA TYR A 109 -17.17 1.05 5.84
C TYR A 109 -18.50 1.42 6.50
N ASP A 110 -18.42 1.83 7.76
CA ASP A 110 -19.52 2.43 8.48
C ASP A 110 -19.57 3.93 8.16
N SER A 111 -20.61 4.34 7.46
CA SER A 111 -20.75 5.75 7.07
C SER A 111 -21.19 6.69 8.19
N GLU A 112 -21.72 6.16 9.29
CA GLU A 112 -22.10 6.97 10.46
C GLU A 112 -20.90 7.15 11.40
N GLU A 113 -20.21 6.05 11.70
CA GLU A 113 -19.05 6.05 12.62
C GLU A 113 -17.73 6.42 11.91
N GLN A 114 -17.75 6.55 10.59
CA GLN A 114 -16.57 6.76 9.73
C GLN A 114 -15.47 5.71 9.94
N LEU A 115 -15.86 4.48 10.26
CA LEU A 115 -14.96 3.38 10.58
C LEU A 115 -14.86 2.40 9.42
N GLY A 116 -13.65 2.10 8.97
CA GLY A 116 -13.40 1.17 7.86
C GLY A 116 -12.65 -0.09 8.29
N TYR A 117 -12.96 -1.20 7.63
CA TYR A 117 -12.28 -2.49 7.74
C TYR A 117 -11.87 -2.97 6.36
N SER A 118 -10.63 -3.44 6.20
CA SER A 118 -10.14 -3.99 4.93
C SER A 118 -9.63 -5.43 5.10
N TRP A 119 -9.90 -6.28 4.12
CA TRP A 119 -9.41 -7.65 4.06
C TRP A 119 -9.24 -8.12 2.61
N THR A 120 -8.59 -9.26 2.42
CA THR A 120 -8.52 -9.92 1.12
C THR A 120 -9.57 -11.03 1.04
N PRO A 121 -10.48 -11.01 0.05
CA PRO A 121 -11.43 -12.09 -0.18
C PRO A 121 -10.75 -13.46 -0.30
N GLY A 122 -11.35 -14.49 0.32
CA GLY A 122 -10.83 -15.86 0.31
C GLY A 122 -9.77 -16.16 1.39
N ARG A 123 -9.42 -15.18 2.24
CA ARG A 123 -8.52 -15.38 3.38
C ARG A 123 -9.20 -15.08 4.72
N ARG A 124 -8.67 -15.69 5.79
CA ARG A 124 -9.15 -15.51 7.17
C ARG A 124 -8.55 -14.27 7.85
N ASP A 125 -7.59 -13.61 7.21
CA ASP A 125 -6.81 -12.54 7.83
C ASP A 125 -7.46 -11.19 7.54
N VAL A 126 -8.00 -10.54 8.56
CA VAL A 126 -8.43 -9.13 8.49
C VAL A 126 -7.34 -8.26 9.08
N VAL A 127 -6.96 -7.24 8.33
CA VAL A 127 -6.13 -6.17 8.85
C VAL A 127 -7.07 -5.19 9.56
N ALA A 128 -7.29 -5.43 10.85
CA ALA A 128 -8.05 -4.51 11.68
C ALA A 128 -7.15 -3.33 12.10
N GLY A 129 -7.65 -2.10 11.95
CA GLY A 129 -7.03 -0.91 12.54
C GLY A 129 -6.09 -0.11 11.62
N THR A 130 -5.70 -0.63 10.45
CA THR A 130 -5.22 0.23 9.37
C THR A 130 -6.45 0.63 8.58
N GLY A 131 -6.89 1.88 8.70
CA GLY A 131 -8.02 2.37 7.90
C GLY A 131 -7.85 2.03 6.41
N PRO A 132 -8.95 2.01 5.63
CA PRO A 132 -8.88 1.70 4.21
C PRO A 132 -7.81 2.54 3.52
N GLU A 133 -7.15 1.95 2.52
CA GLU A 133 -6.20 2.66 1.67
C GLU A 133 -6.80 4.02 1.25
N PRO A 134 -6.09 5.16 1.35
CA PRO A 134 -6.73 6.48 1.29
C PRO A 134 -7.59 6.73 0.04
N ALA A 135 -7.19 6.19 -1.12
CA ALA A 135 -8.00 6.30 -2.34
C ALA A 135 -9.34 5.54 -2.22
N LEU A 136 -9.32 4.34 -1.62
CA LEU A 136 -10.50 3.55 -1.34
C LEU A 136 -11.36 4.18 -0.22
N ALA A 137 -10.74 4.73 0.83
CA ALA A 137 -11.43 5.47 1.87
C ALA A 137 -12.21 6.66 1.30
N GLY A 138 -11.54 7.45 0.45
CA GLY A 138 -12.14 8.57 -0.25
C GLY A 138 -13.24 8.14 -1.22
N PHE A 139 -13.08 7.02 -1.91
CA PHE A 139 -14.13 6.47 -2.79
C PHE A 139 -15.39 6.13 -2.01
N ILE A 140 -15.24 5.38 -0.92
CA ILE A 140 -16.39 4.87 -0.18
C ILE A 140 -17.16 6.00 0.50
N SER A 141 -16.45 6.92 1.16
CA SER A 141 -17.07 8.05 1.87
C SER A 141 -17.48 9.19 0.92
N GLY A 142 -16.59 9.56 0.01
CA GLY A 142 -16.72 10.75 -0.83
C GLY A 142 -17.62 10.57 -2.04
N TYR A 143 -17.63 9.41 -2.69
CA TYR A 143 -18.41 9.23 -3.92
C TYR A 143 -19.91 9.33 -3.67
N ARG A 144 -20.42 8.61 -2.66
CA ARG A 144 -21.83 8.64 -2.31
C ARG A 144 -22.27 10.02 -1.83
N ALA A 145 -21.43 10.70 -1.02
CA ALA A 145 -21.69 12.07 -0.60
C ALA A 145 -21.71 13.03 -1.79
N ALA A 146 -20.79 12.88 -2.74
CA ALA A 146 -20.72 13.74 -3.91
C ALA A 146 -21.93 13.60 -4.83
N LEU A 147 -22.42 12.37 -5.02
CA LEU A 147 -23.66 12.12 -5.74
C LEU A 147 -24.87 12.75 -5.03
N ALA A 148 -25.00 12.53 -3.71
CA ALA A 148 -26.14 13.03 -2.93
C ALA A 148 -26.19 14.55 -2.84
N GLN A 149 -25.04 15.22 -2.82
CA GLN A 149 -24.92 16.67 -2.76
C GLN A 149 -24.90 17.34 -4.15
N GLY A 150 -24.88 16.55 -5.23
CA GLY A 150 -24.70 17.08 -6.59
C GLY A 150 -23.34 17.75 -6.83
N SER A 151 -22.32 17.42 -6.02
CA SER A 151 -20.95 17.96 -6.15
C SER A 151 -20.05 17.15 -7.09
N SER A 152 -20.56 16.04 -7.62
CA SER A 152 -19.96 15.33 -8.75
C SER A 152 -20.40 15.91 -10.09
N TYR A 153 -19.50 15.96 -11.05
CA TYR A 153 -19.79 16.41 -12.42
C TYR A 153 -19.20 15.46 -13.47
N ILE A 154 -19.81 15.44 -14.65
CA ILE A 154 -19.36 14.61 -15.79
C ILE A 154 -18.13 15.27 -16.42
N VAL A 155 -17.06 14.51 -16.59
CA VAL A 155 -15.82 14.96 -17.25
C VAL A 155 -15.52 14.23 -18.56
N GLY A 156 -16.37 13.29 -18.95
CA GLY A 156 -16.28 12.60 -20.23
C GLY A 156 -16.98 11.24 -20.24
N HIS A 157 -16.72 10.47 -21.29
CA HIS A 157 -17.16 9.09 -21.45
C HIS A 157 -15.96 8.21 -21.74
N VAL A 158 -16.01 6.95 -21.30
CA VAL A 158 -14.95 5.96 -21.47
C VAL A 158 -15.55 4.58 -21.76
N THR A 159 -14.83 3.75 -22.49
CA THR A 159 -15.19 2.33 -22.66
C THR A 159 -14.38 1.47 -21.69
N VAL A 160 -15.06 0.66 -20.88
CA VAL A 160 -14.45 -0.22 -19.89
C VAL A 160 -14.94 -1.64 -20.14
N ARG A 161 -14.06 -2.54 -20.62
CA ARG A 161 -14.43 -3.94 -20.90
C ARG A 161 -15.70 -4.07 -21.75
N GLN A 162 -15.81 -3.27 -22.82
CA GLN A 162 -16.97 -3.19 -23.72
C GLN A 162 -18.23 -2.52 -23.15
N HIS A 163 -18.18 -1.99 -21.92
CA HIS A 163 -19.23 -1.15 -21.35
C HIS A 163 -18.94 0.32 -21.65
N VAL A 164 -19.94 1.04 -22.17
CA VAL A 164 -19.90 2.50 -22.21
C VAL A 164 -20.16 3.02 -20.81
N ALA A 165 -19.30 3.94 -20.35
CA ALA A 165 -19.36 4.47 -19.01
C ALA A 165 -19.15 5.99 -19.00
N THR A 166 -19.97 6.67 -18.21
CA THR A 166 -19.83 8.08 -17.88
C THR A 166 -18.76 8.25 -16.83
N LEU A 167 -17.79 9.13 -17.10
CA LEU A 167 -16.70 9.46 -16.19
C LEU A 167 -17.12 10.64 -15.32
N LEU A 168 -17.37 10.36 -14.04
CA LEU A 168 -17.67 11.37 -13.02
C LEU A 168 -16.39 11.82 -12.34
N ARG A 169 -16.35 13.09 -11.92
CA ARG A 169 -15.29 13.66 -11.09
C ARG A 169 -15.89 14.41 -9.91
N PHE A 170 -15.26 14.31 -8.75
CA PHE A 170 -15.59 15.12 -7.57
C PHE A 170 -14.33 15.44 -6.76
N ARG A 171 -14.42 16.47 -5.91
CA ARG A 171 -13.31 16.96 -5.10
C ARG A 171 -13.22 16.23 -3.76
N GLN A 172 -12.01 15.83 -3.35
CA GLN A 172 -11.73 15.21 -2.05
C GLN A 172 -10.82 16.05 -1.14
N GLY A 173 -10.18 17.09 -1.67
CA GLY A 173 -9.31 17.97 -0.92
C GLY A 173 -8.99 19.23 -1.73
N ALA A 174 -8.05 20.06 -1.25
CA ALA A 174 -7.68 21.29 -1.95
C ALA A 174 -7.21 21.07 -3.40
N GLN A 175 -6.45 20.00 -3.63
CA GLN A 175 -5.79 19.70 -4.90
C GLN A 175 -5.95 18.22 -5.29
N MET A 176 -6.99 17.58 -4.77
CA MET A 176 -7.25 16.15 -4.96
C MET A 176 -8.67 15.96 -5.45
N TYR A 177 -8.78 15.31 -6.60
CA TYR A 177 -10.03 14.87 -7.19
C TYR A 177 -10.07 13.35 -7.18
N GLN A 178 -11.27 12.81 -7.28
CA GLN A 178 -11.46 11.42 -7.61
C GLN A 178 -12.31 11.31 -8.85
N GLU A 179 -11.90 10.42 -9.74
CA GLU A 179 -12.66 10.04 -10.92
C GLU A 179 -13.24 8.65 -10.75
N VAL A 180 -14.49 8.49 -11.18
CA VAL A 180 -15.23 7.23 -11.13
C VAL A 180 -15.88 7.00 -12.49
N ALA A 181 -15.54 5.90 -13.15
CA ALA A 181 -16.30 5.46 -14.33
C ALA A 181 -17.53 4.69 -13.89
N VAL A 182 -18.69 5.12 -14.35
CA VAL A 182 -20.00 4.58 -13.99
C VAL A 182 -20.64 4.02 -15.25
N ASP A 183 -21.02 2.75 -15.23
CA ASP A 183 -21.67 2.08 -16.37
C ASP A 183 -22.98 2.78 -16.74
N ASP A 184 -23.18 3.11 -18.01
CA ASP A 184 -24.33 3.93 -18.46
C ASP A 184 -25.68 3.21 -18.34
N ARG A 185 -25.67 1.88 -18.26
CA ARG A 185 -26.90 1.08 -18.20
C ARG A 185 -27.29 0.74 -16.77
N THR A 186 -26.33 0.27 -15.99
CA THR A 186 -26.52 -0.24 -14.63
C THR A 186 -26.28 0.83 -13.57
N HIS A 187 -25.65 1.95 -13.95
CA HIS A 187 -25.27 3.04 -13.07
C HIS A 187 -24.34 2.61 -11.93
N ARG A 188 -23.68 1.45 -12.09
CA ARG A 188 -22.72 0.93 -11.12
C ARG A 188 -21.31 1.42 -11.44
N PRO A 189 -20.50 1.76 -10.43
CA PRO A 189 -19.11 2.11 -10.64
C PRO A 189 -18.33 0.89 -11.17
N LEU A 190 -17.52 1.11 -12.20
CA LEU A 190 -16.67 0.10 -12.84
C LEU A 190 -15.21 0.23 -12.40
N TRP A 191 -14.73 1.45 -12.23
CA TRP A 191 -13.42 1.74 -11.65
C TRP A 191 -13.39 3.15 -11.06
N PHE A 192 -12.43 3.38 -10.17
CA PHE A 192 -12.10 4.72 -9.69
C PHE A 192 -10.58 4.95 -9.66
N ARG A 193 -10.15 6.21 -9.63
CA ARG A 193 -8.76 6.61 -9.39
C ARG A 193 -8.69 7.99 -8.74
N MET A 194 -7.65 8.22 -7.96
CA MET A 194 -7.29 9.57 -7.51
C MET A 194 -6.72 10.37 -8.67
N VAL A 195 -6.92 11.69 -8.68
CA VAL A 195 -6.30 12.61 -9.62
C VAL A 195 -5.75 13.79 -8.82
N THR A 196 -4.46 14.04 -8.94
CA THR A 196 -3.76 15.15 -8.28
C THR A 196 -3.22 16.11 -9.32
N THR A 197 -2.57 17.19 -8.87
CA THR A 197 -1.86 18.14 -9.75
C THR A 197 -0.74 17.48 -10.56
N THR A 198 -0.22 16.33 -10.11
CA THR A 198 0.83 15.58 -10.81
C THR A 198 0.26 14.54 -11.79
N GLY A 199 -1.06 14.46 -11.94
CA GLY A 199 -1.73 13.57 -12.87
C GLY A 199 -2.59 12.49 -12.21
N PRO A 200 -3.12 11.56 -13.02
CA PRO A 200 -3.97 10.48 -12.53
C PRO A 200 -3.15 9.45 -11.74
N GLY A 201 -3.66 9.07 -10.58
CA GLY A 201 -3.15 7.99 -9.75
C GLY A 201 -3.65 6.60 -10.18
N ARG A 202 -3.45 5.64 -9.28
CA ARG A 202 -3.69 4.21 -9.53
C ARG A 202 -5.19 3.96 -9.74
N ARG A 203 -5.51 3.15 -10.73
CA ARG A 203 -6.88 2.70 -10.99
C ARG A 203 -7.22 1.46 -10.16
N PHE A 204 -8.39 1.50 -9.54
CA PHE A 204 -9.02 0.39 -8.83
C PHE A 204 -10.26 -0.01 -9.61
N ASN A 205 -10.31 -1.26 -10.07
CA ASN A 205 -11.49 -1.82 -10.69
C ASN A 205 -12.46 -2.21 -9.59
N VAL A 206 -13.69 -1.72 -9.66
CA VAL A 206 -14.74 -2.10 -8.71
C VAL A 206 -15.33 -3.43 -9.18
N LEU A 207 -15.13 -4.48 -8.39
CA LEU A 207 -15.68 -5.81 -8.66
C LEU A 207 -17.09 -5.94 -8.10
N ARG A 208 -17.32 -5.35 -6.92
CA ARG A 208 -18.62 -5.33 -6.25
C ARG A 208 -18.73 -4.06 -5.40
N ILE A 209 -19.91 -3.46 -5.39
CA ILE A 209 -20.31 -2.47 -4.38
C ILE A 209 -21.73 -2.78 -3.93
N ALA A 210 -21.98 -2.69 -2.63
CA ALA A 210 -23.30 -2.86 -2.05
C ALA A 210 -23.42 -2.03 -0.78
N THR A 211 -24.65 -1.73 -0.37
CA THR A 211 -24.92 -1.12 0.93
C THR A 211 -25.90 -1.95 1.74
N THR A 212 -25.72 -1.95 3.06
CA THR A 212 -26.57 -2.69 4.01
C THR A 212 -26.89 -1.82 5.22
N ALA A 213 -28.04 -2.06 5.86
CA ALA A 213 -28.38 -1.37 7.10
C ALA A 213 -27.54 -1.86 8.29
N PHE A 214 -27.18 -3.15 8.27
CA PHE A 214 -26.48 -3.81 9.37
C PHE A 214 -25.02 -4.06 9.04
N LYS A 215 -24.20 -4.13 10.10
CA LYS A 215 -22.78 -4.48 10.01
C LYS A 215 -22.61 -5.81 9.28
N PRO A 216 -21.89 -5.84 8.14
CA PRO A 216 -21.67 -7.07 7.43
C PRO A 216 -20.81 -8.01 8.28
N LYS A 217 -20.86 -9.30 7.95
CA LYS A 217 -19.99 -10.30 8.57
C LYS A 217 -18.55 -10.07 8.09
N ILE A 218 -17.83 -9.22 8.80
CA ILE A 218 -16.40 -9.01 8.60
C ILE A 218 -15.68 -10.26 9.13
N PRO A 219 -14.72 -10.84 8.37
CA PRO A 219 -13.97 -11.97 8.89
C PRO A 219 -13.31 -11.58 10.22
N ARG A 220 -13.23 -12.51 11.16
CA ARG A 220 -12.63 -12.18 12.46
C ARG A 220 -11.17 -11.83 12.20
N PRO A 221 -10.67 -10.65 12.60
CA PRO A 221 -9.25 -10.38 12.49
C PRO A 221 -8.51 -11.47 13.21
N LEU A 222 -7.44 -11.98 12.58
CA LEU A 222 -6.44 -12.69 13.34
C LEU A 222 -6.06 -11.78 14.51
N PRO A 223 -5.93 -12.31 15.73
CA PRO A 223 -5.54 -11.51 16.88
C PRO A 223 -4.36 -10.67 16.45
N ALA A 224 -4.52 -9.34 16.47
CA ALA A 224 -3.55 -8.39 15.94
C ALA A 224 -2.24 -8.74 16.59
N SER A 225 -1.43 -9.43 15.83
CA SER A 225 -0.20 -9.98 16.32
C SER A 225 0.74 -8.80 16.15
N ALA A 226 0.57 -7.83 17.03
CA ALA A 226 1.23 -6.56 16.97
C ALA A 226 2.69 -6.91 17.17
N TYR A 227 3.44 -6.88 16.08
CA TYR A 227 4.82 -7.26 16.04
C TYR A 227 5.61 -6.05 15.58
N ILE A 228 6.79 -5.86 16.14
CA ILE A 228 7.79 -4.96 15.58
C ILE A 228 8.90 -5.86 15.05
N SER A 229 9.36 -5.62 13.83
CA SER A 229 10.64 -6.13 13.34
C SER A 229 11.70 -5.08 13.60
N GLY A 230 12.82 -5.52 14.18
CA GLY A 230 14.03 -4.72 14.34
C GLY A 230 15.14 -5.34 13.50
N LYS A 231 15.86 -4.47 12.78
CA LYS A 231 17.08 -4.82 12.06
C LYS A 231 18.27 -4.37 12.91
N GLU A 232 19.17 -5.29 13.23
CA GLU A 232 20.47 -4.98 13.80
C GLU A 232 21.55 -5.41 12.80
N THR A 233 22.29 -4.43 12.28
CA THR A 233 23.41 -4.69 11.38
C THR A 233 24.61 -5.16 12.19
N THR A 234 24.98 -6.42 11.98
CA THR A 234 26.05 -7.09 12.74
C THR A 234 27.40 -7.03 12.04
N LEU A 235 27.41 -6.96 10.70
CA LEU A 235 28.65 -6.84 9.94
C LEU A 235 28.42 -5.99 8.68
N LYS A 236 29.37 -5.11 8.37
CA LYS A 236 29.50 -4.47 7.07
C LYS A 236 30.75 -5.06 6.40
N SER A 237 30.57 -5.79 5.32
CA SER A 237 31.68 -6.41 4.59
C SER A 237 31.34 -6.45 3.11
N VAL A 238 32.30 -6.12 2.25
CA VAL A 238 32.16 -6.26 0.79
C VAL A 238 32.69 -7.59 0.27
N HIS A 239 33.13 -8.50 1.14
CA HIS A 239 33.68 -9.79 0.73
C HIS A 239 32.64 -10.91 0.72
N ARG A 240 32.53 -11.60 -0.42
CA ARG A 240 31.59 -12.71 -0.66
C ARG A 240 31.63 -13.80 0.41
N SER A 241 32.81 -14.25 0.80
CA SER A 241 32.98 -15.33 1.79
C SER A 241 32.42 -14.94 3.16
N ALA A 242 32.59 -13.69 3.57
CA ALA A 242 32.06 -13.18 4.82
C ALA A 242 30.52 -13.16 4.81
N ILE A 243 29.91 -12.72 3.70
CA ILE A 243 28.45 -12.71 3.53
C ILE A 243 27.87 -14.12 3.58
N ALA A 244 28.42 -15.04 2.77
CA ALA A 244 27.98 -16.44 2.76
C ALA A 244 28.06 -17.07 4.16
N ALA A 245 29.17 -16.91 4.88
CA ALA A 245 29.31 -17.39 6.25
C ALA A 245 28.27 -16.74 7.19
N GLY A 246 28.01 -15.45 7.01
CA GLY A 246 27.05 -14.67 7.79
C GLY A 246 25.62 -15.21 7.74
N VAL A 247 25.13 -15.57 6.55
CA VAL A 247 23.77 -16.09 6.34
C VAL A 247 23.64 -17.61 6.44
N GLY A 248 24.67 -18.31 6.91
CA GLY A 248 24.61 -19.75 7.18
C GLY A 248 25.16 -20.65 6.07
N GLY A 249 26.10 -20.14 5.26
CA GLY A 249 26.82 -20.88 4.23
C GLY A 249 26.25 -20.72 2.82
N THR A 250 25.06 -20.15 2.67
CA THR A 250 24.40 -19.92 1.38
C THR A 250 24.01 -18.46 1.26
N ALA A 251 24.70 -17.71 0.41
CA ALA A 251 24.30 -16.37 -0.03
C ALA A 251 24.21 -16.37 -1.55
N VAL A 252 23.21 -15.68 -2.08
CA VAL A 252 23.15 -15.39 -3.52
C VAL A 252 23.86 -14.07 -3.81
N TRP A 253 24.43 -13.92 -5.01
CA TRP A 253 25.32 -12.80 -5.29
C TRP A 253 25.44 -12.61 -6.80
N LEU A 254 25.36 -11.38 -7.31
CA LEU A 254 25.37 -11.10 -8.76
C LEU A 254 26.77 -10.87 -9.36
N GLY A 255 27.76 -10.68 -8.52
CA GLY A 255 29.14 -10.30 -8.86
C GLY A 255 29.54 -9.02 -8.12
N ASP A 256 30.80 -8.62 -8.23
CA ASP A 256 31.24 -7.28 -7.80
C ASP A 256 30.66 -6.20 -8.71
N GLU A 257 30.28 -6.59 -9.93
CA GLU A 257 29.58 -5.75 -10.90
C GLU A 257 28.38 -6.49 -11.49
N PHE A 258 27.30 -5.76 -11.78
CA PHE A 258 26.12 -6.28 -12.45
C PHE A 258 25.47 -5.21 -13.32
N HIS A 259 25.44 -5.41 -14.64
CA HIS A 259 24.88 -4.46 -15.62
C HIS A 259 25.39 -3.01 -15.41
N GLY A 260 26.72 -2.85 -15.23
CA GLY A 260 27.37 -1.57 -15.00
C GLY A 260 27.12 -0.93 -13.63
N LEU A 261 26.50 -1.65 -12.69
CA LEU A 261 26.45 -1.27 -11.29
C LEU A 261 27.52 -1.99 -10.50
N THR A 262 28.27 -1.27 -9.67
CA THR A 262 29.26 -1.84 -8.75
C THR A 262 28.59 -2.15 -7.40
N LEU A 263 28.96 -3.27 -6.77
CA LEU A 263 28.59 -3.55 -5.39
C LEU A 263 29.23 -2.50 -4.47
N ARG A 264 28.41 -1.72 -3.77
CA ARG A 264 28.84 -0.63 -2.89
C ARG A 264 28.85 -1.03 -1.43
N ALA A 265 27.93 -1.90 -1.05
CA ALA A 265 27.82 -2.38 0.32
C ALA A 265 27.26 -3.79 0.32
N ALA A 266 27.75 -4.61 1.25
CA ALA A 266 27.08 -5.81 1.67
C ALA A 266 27.05 -5.84 3.22
N GLU A 267 25.86 -6.07 3.76
CA GLU A 267 25.57 -6.01 5.18
C GLU A 267 24.99 -7.36 5.62
N ILE A 268 25.43 -7.88 6.77
CA ILE A 268 24.80 -9.02 7.42
C ILE A 268 24.02 -8.51 8.62
N ASP A 269 22.77 -8.95 8.65
CA ASP A 269 21.80 -8.42 9.57
C ASP A 269 21.22 -9.54 10.41
N ARG A 270 21.24 -9.32 11.72
CA ARG A 270 20.43 -10.07 12.64
C ARG A 270 19.08 -9.40 12.66
N VAL A 271 18.06 -10.15 12.24
CA VAL A 271 16.70 -9.61 12.23
C VAL A 271 15.89 -10.29 13.30
N THR A 272 15.31 -9.47 14.16
CA THR A 272 14.53 -9.93 15.31
C THR A 272 13.10 -9.43 15.17
N LYS A 273 12.16 -10.36 15.26
CA LYS A 273 10.73 -10.07 15.32
C LYS A 273 10.28 -10.19 16.77
N VAL A 274 9.76 -9.12 17.33
CA VAL A 274 9.29 -9.06 18.71
C VAL A 274 7.77 -8.85 18.76
N ARG A 275 7.13 -9.42 19.78
CA ARG A 275 5.75 -9.10 20.14
C ARG A 275 5.68 -7.71 20.74
N LEU A 276 4.91 -6.80 20.15
CA LEU A 276 4.69 -5.44 20.64
C LEU A 276 4.23 -5.45 22.10
N ARG A 277 3.29 -6.34 22.45
CA ARG A 277 2.87 -6.55 23.84
C ARG A 277 3.88 -7.45 24.54
N GLY A 278 4.67 -6.86 25.43
CA GLY A 278 5.64 -7.56 26.28
C GLY A 278 7.01 -7.80 25.65
N PHE A 279 7.27 -7.26 24.45
CA PHE A 279 8.56 -7.32 23.74
C PHE A 279 9.19 -8.72 23.62
N VAL A 280 8.36 -9.76 23.65
CA VAL A 280 8.83 -11.15 23.60
C VAL A 280 9.36 -11.46 22.19
N PRO A 281 10.62 -11.88 22.04
CA PRO A 281 11.14 -12.34 20.75
C PRO A 281 10.34 -13.53 20.23
N LEU A 282 9.89 -13.46 18.99
CA LEU A 282 9.08 -14.50 18.34
C LEU A 282 9.86 -15.25 17.30
N ALA A 283 10.72 -14.53 16.60
CA ALA A 283 11.61 -15.10 15.62
C ALA A 283 12.89 -14.27 15.60
N HIS A 284 14.00 -14.96 15.42
CA HIS A 284 15.25 -14.37 14.98
C HIS A 284 15.65 -15.06 13.68
N GLY A 285 16.32 -14.32 12.82
CA GLY A 285 16.89 -14.81 11.58
C GLY A 285 18.17 -14.08 11.27
N ARG A 286 18.91 -14.64 10.32
CA ARG A 286 20.02 -13.94 9.66
C ARG A 286 19.59 -13.62 8.24
N GLY A 287 19.95 -12.43 7.81
CA GLY A 287 19.79 -11.99 6.45
C GLY A 287 21.02 -11.23 5.96
N ALA A 288 21.05 -10.97 4.67
CA ALA A 288 22.03 -10.10 4.05
C ALA A 288 21.33 -9.04 3.22
N GLU A 289 21.96 -7.88 3.09
CA GLU A 289 21.56 -6.81 2.18
C GLU A 289 22.75 -6.42 1.31
N LEU A 290 22.60 -6.60 -0.01
CA LEU A 290 23.59 -6.25 -1.02
C LEU A 290 23.08 -5.01 -1.75
N ARG A 291 23.88 -3.95 -1.81
CA ARG A 291 23.52 -2.69 -2.49
C ARG A 291 24.48 -2.42 -3.64
N TYR A 292 23.94 -2.41 -4.85
CA TYR A 292 24.64 -2.08 -6.08
C TYR A 292 24.28 -0.67 -6.53
N GLY A 293 25.27 0.12 -6.97
CA GLY A 293 25.04 1.51 -7.35
C GLY A 293 26.07 2.06 -8.34
N GLY A 294 25.60 2.95 -9.22
CA GLY A 294 26.42 3.64 -10.22
C GLY A 294 25.64 4.68 -11.01
N ALA A 295 26.22 5.20 -12.09
CA ALA A 295 25.59 6.24 -12.93
C ALA A 295 24.24 5.80 -13.53
N GLY A 296 24.03 4.49 -13.71
CA GLY A 296 22.79 3.89 -14.22
C GLY A 296 21.72 3.62 -13.15
N GLY A 297 21.86 4.12 -11.93
CA GLY A 297 20.92 3.93 -10.81
C GLY A 297 21.40 2.91 -9.78
N TRP A 298 20.46 2.21 -9.14
CA TRP A 298 20.75 1.26 -8.06
C TRP A 298 20.02 -0.06 -8.22
N LEU A 299 20.45 -1.06 -7.45
CA LEU A 299 19.82 -2.36 -7.29
C LEU A 299 20.13 -2.88 -5.89
N ASP A 300 19.10 -3.16 -5.10
CA ASP A 300 19.25 -3.77 -3.79
C ASP A 300 18.79 -5.22 -3.83
N ILE A 301 19.54 -6.10 -3.19
CA ILE A 301 19.13 -7.49 -2.94
C ILE A 301 19.09 -7.67 -1.44
N SER A 302 17.94 -8.10 -0.92
CA SER A 302 17.83 -8.61 0.44
C SER A 302 17.69 -10.12 0.38
N GLU A 303 18.26 -10.81 1.36
CA GLU A 303 18.23 -12.27 1.50
C GLU A 303 17.93 -12.66 2.94
N GLU A 304 17.09 -13.67 3.15
CA GLU A 304 16.81 -14.21 4.47
C GLU A 304 16.63 -15.73 4.44
N THR A 305 17.05 -16.39 5.52
CA THR A 305 16.78 -17.82 5.74
C THR A 305 15.32 -18.12 6.11
N ARG A 306 14.54 -17.10 6.47
CA ARG A 306 13.15 -17.22 6.88
C ARG A 306 12.36 -15.99 6.45
N PRO A 307 11.07 -16.06 6.11
CA PRO A 307 10.34 -14.95 5.47
C PRO A 307 9.85 -13.87 6.47
N TYR A 308 10.61 -13.57 7.53
CA TYR A 308 10.06 -12.92 8.73
C TYR A 308 10.43 -11.45 8.89
N ALA A 309 11.44 -10.94 8.19
CA ALA A 309 12.32 -9.96 8.83
C ALA A 309 12.42 -8.60 8.11
N TYR A 310 12.53 -8.57 6.78
CA TYR A 310 12.57 -7.33 5.97
C TYR A 310 11.20 -6.88 5.45
N GLU A 311 10.11 -7.33 6.09
CA GLU A 311 8.76 -7.22 5.52
C GLU A 311 8.71 -7.84 4.09
N PHE A 312 9.56 -8.86 3.85
CA PHE A 312 9.71 -9.61 2.61
C PHE A 312 8.39 -10.07 2.02
N PHE A 313 7.51 -10.54 2.87
CA PHE A 313 6.13 -10.79 2.54
C PHE A 313 5.38 -9.98 3.55
N ALA A 314 4.52 -9.09 3.06
CA ALA A 314 3.81 -8.24 3.98
C ALA A 314 2.97 -9.12 4.92
N TYR A 315 2.95 -8.74 6.19
CA TYR A 315 2.20 -9.43 7.22
C TYR A 315 0.88 -8.71 7.46
N PRO A 316 -0.19 -9.41 7.85
CA PRO A 316 -1.44 -8.78 8.21
C PRO A 316 -1.17 -7.76 9.32
N GLY A 317 -1.40 -6.47 9.04
CA GLY A 317 -1.17 -5.39 10.02
C GLY A 317 -0.48 -4.13 9.49
N ARG A 318 0.18 -4.15 8.34
CA ARG A 318 0.86 -2.96 7.78
C ARG A 318 0.60 -2.76 6.29
N PRO A 319 0.40 -1.51 5.83
CA PRO A 319 0.47 -1.18 4.42
C PRO A 319 1.95 -1.19 3.99
N VAL A 320 2.43 -2.33 3.49
CA VAL A 320 3.74 -2.38 2.84
C VAL A 320 3.55 -1.86 1.42
N THR A 321 4.26 -0.80 1.07
CA THR A 321 4.24 -0.23 -0.28
C THR A 321 5.02 -1.15 -1.22
N GLY A 322 4.33 -2.07 -1.91
CA GLY A 322 4.90 -2.83 -3.04
C GLY A 322 4.32 -4.23 -3.18
N PHE A 323 4.53 -5.05 -2.16
CA PHE A 323 3.87 -6.34 -2.06
C PHE A 323 2.87 -6.26 -0.93
N ASP A 324 1.59 -6.37 -1.28
CA ASP A 324 0.53 -6.46 -0.28
C ASP A 324 0.78 -7.68 0.62
N ALA A 325 0.28 -7.64 1.86
CA ALA A 325 0.41 -8.68 2.91
C ALA A 325 -0.17 -10.06 2.59
N VAL A 326 -0.43 -10.24 1.32
CA VAL A 326 -1.41 -11.10 0.73
C VAL A 326 -0.77 -11.82 -0.45
N THR A 327 0.32 -11.28 -1.01
CA THR A 327 0.99 -11.88 -2.16
C THR A 327 1.61 -13.22 -1.73
N PRO A 328 1.19 -14.35 -2.33
CA PRO A 328 1.69 -15.66 -1.93
C PRO A 328 3.19 -15.75 -2.20
N ILE A 329 3.96 -16.35 -1.28
CA ILE A 329 5.37 -16.63 -1.53
C ILE A 329 5.47 -17.45 -2.82
N PRO A 330 6.23 -17.00 -3.84
CA PRO A 330 6.33 -17.73 -5.09
C PRO A 330 6.96 -19.11 -4.87
N GLU A 331 6.57 -20.04 -5.72
CA GLU A 331 7.17 -21.37 -5.76
C GLU A 331 8.63 -21.27 -6.24
N VAL A 332 9.42 -22.31 -5.96
CA VAL A 332 10.78 -22.40 -6.47
C VAL A 332 10.73 -22.40 -8.00
N GLY A 333 11.60 -21.60 -8.63
CA GLY A 333 11.61 -21.41 -10.09
C GLY A 333 10.68 -20.31 -10.61
N GLN A 334 9.94 -19.64 -9.72
CA GLN A 334 9.14 -18.46 -10.02
C GLN A 334 9.66 -17.24 -9.25
N PHE A 335 9.40 -16.04 -9.78
CA PHE A 335 9.44 -14.82 -8.99
C PHE A 335 8.18 -14.01 -9.17
N LEU A 336 7.77 -13.33 -8.11
CA LEU A 336 6.77 -12.28 -8.21
C LEU A 336 7.46 -10.99 -8.61
N LEU A 337 6.83 -10.20 -9.47
CA LEU A 337 7.27 -8.87 -9.86
C LEU A 337 6.14 -7.88 -9.58
N SER A 338 6.44 -6.85 -8.81
CA SER A 338 5.54 -5.75 -8.50
C SER A 338 6.23 -4.42 -8.77
N CYS A 339 5.44 -3.35 -8.84
CA CYS A 339 5.95 -2.00 -8.83
C CYS A 339 5.18 -1.16 -7.82
N SER A 340 5.86 -0.73 -6.76
CA SER A 340 5.24 -0.05 -5.63
C SER A 340 4.80 1.38 -5.93
N THR A 341 5.42 2.02 -6.91
CA THR A 341 5.12 3.40 -7.32
C THR A 341 4.58 3.49 -8.75
N CYS A 342 4.43 2.37 -9.47
CA CYS A 342 3.80 2.39 -10.79
C CYS A 342 2.29 2.64 -10.64
N GLY A 343 1.86 3.82 -11.05
CA GLY A 343 0.46 4.25 -10.94
C GLY A 343 0.25 5.40 -9.97
N GLY A 344 1.26 5.83 -9.19
CA GLY A 344 1.29 7.24 -8.80
C GLY A 344 1.45 8.06 -10.08
N GLY A 345 0.70 9.14 -10.26
CA GLY A 345 0.80 9.97 -11.48
C GLY A 345 2.26 10.34 -11.79
N SER A 346 2.51 10.74 -13.03
CA SER A 346 3.81 11.08 -13.62
C SER A 346 4.55 12.26 -12.98
N ALA A 347 4.41 12.44 -11.67
CA ALA A 347 5.20 13.34 -10.85
C ALA A 347 6.68 13.01 -11.13
N PRO A 348 7.43 13.92 -11.76
CA PRO A 348 8.80 13.66 -12.19
C PRO A 348 9.73 13.27 -11.04
N GLN A 349 9.34 13.57 -9.79
CA GLN A 349 10.10 13.22 -8.59
C GLN A 349 9.98 11.75 -8.14
N PHE A 350 9.03 10.96 -8.65
CA PHE A 350 8.87 9.55 -8.22
C PHE A 350 9.29 8.58 -9.31
N HIS A 351 10.48 8.00 -9.16
CA HIS A 351 10.90 6.88 -10.01
C HIS A 351 10.09 5.62 -9.67
N PRO A 352 9.66 4.83 -10.68
CA PRO A 352 9.02 3.54 -10.45
C PRO A 352 10.00 2.63 -9.70
N ILE A 353 9.63 2.15 -8.52
CA ILE A 353 10.42 1.16 -7.79
C ILE A 353 9.83 -0.20 -8.14
N TRP A 354 10.57 -0.93 -8.96
CA TRP A 354 10.30 -2.32 -9.27
C TRP A 354 10.87 -3.18 -8.16
N GLU A 355 10.11 -4.19 -7.78
CA GLU A 355 10.53 -5.15 -6.78
C GLU A 355 10.17 -6.56 -7.25
N ALA A 356 11.10 -7.50 -7.10
CA ALA A 356 10.85 -8.91 -7.25
C ALA A 356 11.06 -9.67 -5.95
N GLN A 357 10.31 -10.74 -5.78
CA GLN A 357 10.43 -11.67 -4.66
C GLN A 357 10.55 -13.09 -5.20
N MET A 358 11.47 -13.88 -4.68
CA MET A 358 11.72 -15.24 -5.14
C MET A 358 12.29 -16.14 -4.05
N ARG A 359 12.39 -17.43 -4.33
CA ARG A 359 13.14 -18.40 -3.51
C ARG A 359 14.41 -18.83 -4.24
N ALA A 360 15.54 -18.84 -3.54
CA ALA A 360 16.84 -19.22 -4.09
C ALA A 360 17.71 -19.87 -3.00
N HIS A 361 18.23 -21.09 -3.20
CA HIS A 361 19.03 -21.84 -2.21
C HIS A 361 18.43 -21.90 -0.79
N GLY A 362 17.11 -22.10 -0.66
CA GLY A 362 16.43 -22.11 0.64
C GLY A 362 16.30 -20.73 1.29
N LEU A 363 16.75 -19.66 0.62
CA LEU A 363 16.58 -18.27 1.01
C LEU A 363 15.31 -17.68 0.39
N PHE A 364 14.79 -16.66 1.05
CA PHE A 364 13.83 -15.72 0.52
C PHE A 364 14.62 -14.51 0.02
N VAL A 365 14.44 -14.16 -1.26
CA VAL A 365 15.25 -13.13 -1.94
C VAL A 365 14.34 -12.05 -2.50
N ARG A 366 14.69 -10.78 -2.21
CA ARG A 366 13.95 -9.61 -2.63
C ARG A 366 14.90 -8.71 -3.37
N ILE A 367 14.51 -8.33 -4.58
CA ILE A 367 15.32 -7.53 -5.48
C ILE A 367 14.58 -6.23 -5.72
N ARG A 368 15.21 -5.06 -5.54
CA ARG A 368 14.59 -3.74 -5.75
C ARG A 368 15.45 -2.90 -6.68
N SER A 369 14.83 -2.17 -7.60
CA SER A 369 15.52 -1.22 -8.47
C SER A 369 14.56 -0.22 -9.09
N TRP A 370 15.08 0.89 -9.60
CA TRP A 370 14.32 1.77 -10.51
C TRP A 370 14.07 1.14 -11.89
N SER A 371 14.80 0.08 -12.27
CA SER A 371 14.70 -0.55 -13.58
C SER A 371 14.03 -1.92 -13.51
N ARG A 372 12.88 -2.05 -14.18
CA ARG A 372 12.17 -3.34 -14.35
C ARG A 372 13.09 -4.40 -14.93
N THR A 373 13.79 -4.06 -16.02
CA THR A 373 14.67 -4.99 -16.74
C THR A 373 15.80 -5.45 -15.84
N ARG A 374 16.34 -4.57 -14.98
CA ARG A 374 17.41 -4.93 -14.04
C ARG A 374 16.92 -5.89 -12.96
N VAL A 375 15.71 -5.67 -12.42
CA VAL A 375 15.10 -6.60 -11.45
C VAL A 375 14.89 -7.99 -12.07
N ILE A 376 14.35 -8.06 -13.28
CA ILE A 376 14.14 -9.33 -13.99
C ILE A 376 15.48 -10.02 -14.28
N ALA A 377 16.45 -9.30 -14.83
CA ALA A 377 17.77 -9.84 -15.14
C ALA A 377 18.48 -10.38 -13.88
N ALA A 378 18.37 -9.67 -12.75
CA ALA A 378 18.92 -10.13 -11.48
C ALA A 378 18.24 -11.42 -11.02
N ALA A 379 16.90 -11.50 -11.06
CA ALA A 379 16.17 -12.70 -10.69
C ALA A 379 16.53 -13.91 -11.58
N GLU A 380 16.67 -13.69 -12.89
CA GLU A 380 17.11 -14.74 -13.83
C GLU A 380 18.55 -15.19 -13.55
N HIS A 381 19.48 -14.25 -13.33
CA HIS A 381 20.88 -14.55 -13.04
C HIS A 381 21.03 -15.34 -11.73
N LEU A 382 20.33 -14.91 -10.67
CA LEU A 382 20.32 -15.62 -9.40
C LEU A 382 19.79 -17.04 -9.54
N ARG A 383 18.87 -17.31 -10.48
CA ARG A 383 18.44 -18.68 -10.76
C ARG A 383 19.54 -19.51 -11.43
N LEU A 384 20.26 -18.96 -12.41
CA LEU A 384 21.29 -19.72 -13.12
C LEU A 384 22.37 -20.22 -12.17
N LEU A 385 22.70 -19.44 -11.14
CA LEU A 385 23.59 -19.85 -10.06
C LEU A 385 23.04 -21.06 -9.26
N LEU A 386 21.72 -21.26 -9.22
CA LEU A 386 21.09 -22.43 -8.57
C LEU A 386 21.24 -23.70 -9.39
N SER A 387 21.23 -23.60 -10.72
CA SER A 387 21.22 -24.76 -11.61
C SER A 387 22.62 -25.35 -11.85
N SER A 388 23.67 -24.66 -11.44
CA SER A 388 25.07 -25.06 -11.62
C SER A 388 25.70 -25.74 -10.40
N THR A 389 24.96 -25.90 -9.30
CA THR A 389 25.43 -26.64 -8.11
C THR A 389 24.92 -28.08 -8.20
N PRO A 390 25.79 -29.08 -8.46
CA PRO A 390 25.41 -30.48 -8.66
C PRO A 390 24.86 -31.16 -7.41
#